data_AF-A0A925YJF4-F1
#
_entry.id   AF-A0A925YJF4-F1
#
_cell.length_a   1.000
_cell.length_b   1.000
_cell.length_c   1.000
_cell.angle_alpha   90.00
_cell.angle_beta   90.00
_cell.angle_gamma   90.00
#
_symmetry.space_group_name_H-M   'P 1'
#
loop_
_entity.id
_entity.type
_entity.pdbx_description
1 polymer ?
#
loop_
_entity_poly.entity_id
_entity_poly.type
_entity_poly.pdbx_seq_one_letter_code
_entity_poly.pdbx_strand_id
1 'polypeptide(L)'
;MTPADRAALLRKYRILAAWRRLKDESAMNEGEGHGDTSGRRIDGDPGNQSATTRGELRALSQEFPGALRELDVLGLTEILRRIDCLSEQAGDEEASPHVPGRDEHDHDHDPWMTWIVAYHALMRAVLVIKRKAGRARHSSAASVAQALATIRTTSGLSLDESFVHAVIHPPAGRLGIVVLTALATHFQVPAMEISRTLFPPRRPPPYEL
;
A
#
# COMPACT_ATOMS: atom_id res chain seq x y z
N MET A 1 5.98 -13.09 -9.07
CA MET A 1 6.63 -11.85 -8.59
C MET A 1 8.11 -11.89 -8.95
N THR A 2 8.65 -10.84 -9.56
CA THR A 2 10.07 -10.80 -9.95
C THR A 2 10.98 -10.45 -8.76
N PRO A 3 12.29 -10.73 -8.81
CA PRO A 3 13.25 -10.22 -7.80
C PRO A 3 13.21 -8.69 -7.65
N ALA A 4 13.00 -7.97 -8.77
CA ALA A 4 12.87 -6.51 -8.75
C ALA A 4 11.61 -6.05 -7.98
N ASP A 5 10.47 -6.73 -8.18
CA ASP A 5 9.25 -6.45 -7.42
C ASP A 5 9.45 -6.67 -5.92
N ARG A 6 10.13 -7.76 -5.53
CA ARG A 6 10.47 -8.05 -4.13
C ARG A 6 11.33 -6.95 -3.52
N ALA A 7 12.42 -6.58 -4.18
CA ALA A 7 13.32 -5.52 -3.71
C ALA A 7 12.59 -4.17 -3.58
N ALA A 8 11.69 -3.86 -4.53
CA ALA A 8 10.89 -2.64 -4.49
C ALA A 8 9.89 -2.65 -3.33
N LEU A 9 9.20 -3.77 -3.07
CA LEU A 9 8.34 -3.92 -1.90
C LEU A 9 9.10 -3.86 -0.59
N LEU A 10 10.28 -4.49 -0.50
CA LEU A 10 11.10 -4.48 0.70
C LEU A 10 11.52 -3.05 1.05
N ARG A 11 11.97 -2.27 0.05
CA ARG A 11 12.25 -0.84 0.20
C ARG A 11 11.01 -0.07 0.67
N LYS A 12 9.84 -0.31 0.05
CA LYS A 12 8.57 0.31 0.46
C LYS A 12 8.29 0.06 1.94
N TYR A 13 8.30 -1.19 2.39
CA TYR A 13 7.95 -1.51 3.77
C TYR A 13 8.98 -1.01 4.78
N ARG A 14 10.28 -0.99 4.45
CA ARG A 14 11.31 -0.36 5.30
C ARG A 14 11.01 1.13 5.54
N ILE A 15 10.62 1.87 4.49
CA ILE A 15 10.20 3.28 4.61
C ILE A 15 8.94 3.39 5.46
N LEU A 16 7.91 2.55 5.23
CA LEU A 16 6.68 2.57 6.03
C LEU A 16 6.93 2.27 7.52
N ALA A 17 7.86 1.36 7.83
CA ALA A 17 8.23 1.01 9.20
C ALA A 17 8.88 2.21 9.93
N ALA A 18 9.84 2.88 9.29
CA ALA A 18 10.47 4.08 9.84
C ALA A 18 9.43 5.16 10.15
N TRP A 19 8.51 5.39 9.23
CA TRP A 19 7.41 6.34 9.40
C TRP A 19 6.45 5.97 10.52
N ARG A 20 6.12 4.69 10.67
CA ARG A 20 5.21 4.24 11.72
C ARG A 20 5.83 4.43 13.10
N ARG A 21 7.12 4.15 13.27
CA ARG A 21 7.86 4.40 14.53
C ARG A 21 7.81 5.88 14.92
N LEU A 22 8.14 6.78 14.00
CA LEU A 22 8.08 8.23 14.25
C LEU A 22 6.66 8.70 14.65
N LYS A 23 5.62 8.15 14.01
CA LYS A 23 4.22 8.48 14.32
C LYS A 23 3.82 7.98 15.71
N ASP A 24 4.22 6.76 16.07
CA ASP A 24 3.91 6.16 17.36
C ASP A 24 4.68 6.89 18.50
N GLU A 25 5.96 7.25 18.29
CA GLU A 25 6.75 8.08 19.23
C GLU A 25 6.13 9.47 19.46
N SER A 26 5.69 10.13 18.39
CA SER A 26 5.02 11.44 18.49
C SER A 26 3.72 11.36 19.30
N ALA A 27 2.94 10.30 19.10
CA ALA A 27 1.68 10.09 19.82
C ALA A 27 1.89 9.82 21.33
N MET A 28 2.99 9.18 21.71
CA MET A 28 3.34 8.98 23.12
C MET A 28 3.75 10.31 23.79
N ASN A 29 4.55 11.12 23.10
CA ASN A 29 4.98 12.42 23.62
C ASN A 29 3.82 13.43 23.75
N GLU A 30 2.84 13.39 22.85
CA GLU A 30 1.64 14.25 22.92
C GLU A 30 0.71 13.89 24.10
N GLY A 31 0.74 12.64 24.58
CA GLY A 31 -0.05 12.19 25.73
C GLY A 31 0.48 12.62 27.09
N GLU A 32 1.79 12.88 27.22
CA GLU A 32 2.44 13.25 28.48
C GLU A 32 2.45 14.77 28.74
N GLY A 33 2.14 15.59 27.72
CA GLY A 33 2.32 17.05 27.74
C GLY A 33 1.18 17.90 28.30
N HIS A 34 0.19 17.35 29.02
CA HIS A 34 -0.92 18.15 29.58
C HIS A 34 -0.60 18.87 30.91
N GLY A 35 0.69 19.11 31.19
CA GLY A 35 1.17 19.84 32.35
C GLY A 35 2.28 20.84 32.00
N ASP A 36 1.88 22.10 31.86
CA ASP A 36 2.72 23.30 32.05
C ASP A 36 4.02 23.42 31.23
N THR A 37 3.93 23.76 29.93
CA THR A 37 5.09 24.15 29.12
C THR A 37 5.11 25.64 28.84
N SER A 38 5.45 26.44 29.85
CA SER A 38 5.97 27.79 29.67
C SER A 38 7.49 27.74 29.50
N GLY A 39 7.97 28.01 28.28
CA GLY A 39 9.29 28.62 28.09
C GLY A 39 10.53 27.71 28.06
N ARG A 40 10.68 26.86 27.05
CA ARG A 40 12.02 26.55 26.51
C ARG A 40 11.95 26.15 25.04
N ARG A 41 12.28 27.10 24.15
CA ARG A 41 12.49 26.83 22.72
C ARG A 41 13.85 26.13 22.58
N ILE A 42 13.82 24.86 22.19
CA ILE A 42 15.02 24.13 21.78
C ILE A 42 15.26 24.48 20.31
N ASP A 43 16.37 25.15 20.01
CA ASP A 43 16.83 25.53 18.66
C ASP A 43 17.40 24.32 17.90
N GLY A 44 16.65 23.23 17.79
CA GLY A 44 16.93 22.16 16.82
C GLY A 44 15.95 22.32 15.67
N ASP A 45 16.41 22.61 14.46
CA ASP A 45 15.58 22.82 13.26
C ASP A 45 14.70 21.59 12.96
N PRO A 46 13.44 21.54 13.44
CA PRO A 46 12.56 20.40 13.22
C PRO A 46 11.96 20.47 11.81
N GLY A 47 12.09 21.61 11.13
CA GLY A 47 11.52 21.88 9.82
C GLY A 47 12.20 21.09 8.72
N ASN A 48 13.52 20.93 8.78
CA ASN A 48 14.28 20.26 7.72
C ASN A 48 14.09 18.73 7.71
N GLN A 49 14.01 18.09 8.89
CA GLN A 49 13.71 16.66 8.99
C GLN A 49 12.31 16.37 8.45
N SER A 50 11.29 17.12 8.90
CA SER A 50 9.89 16.96 8.48
C SER A 50 9.68 17.17 6.97
N ALA A 51 10.36 18.14 6.36
CA ALA A 51 10.28 18.41 4.93
C ALA A 51 10.89 17.27 4.09
N THR A 52 12.06 16.77 4.50
CA THR A 52 12.73 15.63 3.85
C THR A 52 11.84 14.39 3.90
N THR A 53 11.25 14.08 5.06
CA THR A 53 10.37 12.92 5.20
C THR A 53 9.15 13.06 4.29
N ARG A 54 8.47 14.21 4.26
CA ARG A 54 7.28 14.41 3.40
C ARG A 54 7.58 14.20 1.91
N GLY A 55 8.78 14.57 1.46
CA GLY A 55 9.25 14.30 0.11
C GLY A 55 9.31 12.80 -0.20
N GLU A 56 9.85 12.00 0.72
CA GLU A 56 9.95 10.55 0.59
C GLU A 56 8.57 9.88 0.53
N LEU A 57 7.62 10.26 1.38
CA LEU A 57 6.25 9.72 1.31
C LEU A 57 5.56 10.08 0.00
N ARG A 58 5.80 11.28 -0.51
CA ARG A 58 5.24 11.69 -1.80
C ARG A 58 5.83 10.83 -2.92
N ALA A 59 7.15 10.66 -2.97
CA ALA A 59 7.81 9.79 -3.95
C ALA A 59 7.29 8.35 -3.84
N LEU A 60 7.18 7.83 -2.62
CA LEU A 60 6.64 6.50 -2.34
C LEU A 60 5.20 6.34 -2.83
N SER A 61 4.33 7.34 -2.61
CA SER A 61 2.94 7.31 -3.05
C SER A 61 2.76 7.36 -4.57
N GLN A 62 3.73 7.95 -5.28
CA GLN A 62 3.75 7.98 -6.74
C GLN A 62 4.16 6.61 -7.30
N GLU A 63 5.15 5.98 -6.69
CA GLU A 63 5.61 4.65 -7.08
C GLU A 63 4.60 3.56 -6.70
N PHE A 64 4.05 3.63 -5.49
CA PHE A 64 3.11 2.68 -4.89
C PHE A 64 1.80 3.37 -4.51
N PRO A 65 0.88 3.56 -5.46
CA PRO A 65 -0.44 4.09 -5.15
C PRO A 65 -1.13 3.24 -4.07
N GLY A 66 -1.54 3.89 -2.98
CA GLY A 66 -2.12 3.22 -1.81
C GLY A 66 -1.15 2.99 -0.65
N ALA A 67 0.14 3.28 -0.78
CA ALA A 67 1.11 3.15 0.31
C ALA A 67 0.71 3.96 1.57
N LEU A 68 0.09 5.13 1.39
CA LEU A 68 -0.42 5.91 2.53
C LEU A 68 -1.58 5.20 3.24
N ARG A 69 -2.46 4.53 2.48
CA ARG A 69 -3.53 3.70 3.07
C ARG A 69 -2.93 2.53 3.85
N GLU A 70 -1.86 1.90 3.34
CA GLU A 70 -1.14 0.86 4.08
C GLU A 70 -0.58 1.42 5.39
N LEU A 71 0.03 2.61 5.37
CA LEU A 71 0.54 3.25 6.60
C LEU A 71 -0.57 3.53 7.63
N ASP A 72 -1.76 3.90 7.16
CA ASP A 72 -2.89 4.15 8.05
C ASP A 72 -3.47 2.85 8.63
N VAL A 73 -3.62 1.82 7.81
CA VAL A 73 -4.30 0.57 8.20
C VAL A 73 -3.39 -0.44 8.88
N LEU A 74 -2.16 -0.64 8.42
CA LEU A 74 -1.29 -1.71 8.90
C LEU A 74 -0.64 -1.33 10.24
N GLY A 75 -0.70 -2.22 11.24
CA GLY A 75 0.10 -2.09 12.46
C GLY A 75 1.61 -2.21 12.19
N LEU A 76 2.45 -1.71 13.10
CA LEU A 76 3.91 -1.85 12.99
C LEU A 76 4.31 -3.33 12.90
N THR A 77 3.67 -4.19 13.70
CA THR A 77 3.88 -5.65 13.68
C THR A 77 3.67 -6.26 12.29
N GLU A 78 2.58 -5.91 11.61
CA GLU A 78 2.30 -6.42 10.26
C GLU A 78 3.29 -5.89 9.23
N ILE A 79 3.71 -4.62 9.35
CA ILE A 79 4.75 -4.06 8.47
C ILE A 79 6.07 -4.82 8.64
N LEU A 80 6.47 -5.11 9.88
CA LEU A 80 7.70 -5.87 10.17
C LEU A 80 7.60 -7.30 9.65
N ARG A 81 6.48 -8.01 9.89
CA ARG A 81 6.24 -9.36 9.34
C ARG A 81 6.43 -9.40 7.82
N ARG A 82 5.94 -8.38 7.10
CA ARG A 82 6.11 -8.28 5.63
C ARG A 82 7.56 -8.02 5.22
N ILE A 83 8.32 -7.25 6.02
CA ILE A 83 9.77 -7.05 5.79
C ILE A 83 10.50 -8.39 5.93
N ASP A 84 10.25 -9.12 7.03
CA ASP A 84 10.94 -10.39 7.31
C ASP A 84 10.69 -11.39 6.18
N CYS A 85 9.41 -11.56 5.78
CA CYS A 85 9.02 -12.42 4.67
C CYS A 85 9.71 -12.04 3.33
N LEU A 86 9.82 -10.74 3.04
CA LEU A 86 10.50 -10.26 1.82
C LEU A 86 12.02 -10.41 1.89
N SER A 87 12.63 -10.23 3.07
CA SER A 87 14.07 -10.40 3.31
C SER A 87 14.49 -11.87 3.19
N GLU A 88 13.71 -12.79 3.73
CA GLU A 88 13.92 -14.25 3.58
C GLU A 88 13.92 -14.64 2.10
N GLN A 89 12.93 -14.20 1.32
CA GLN A 89 12.86 -14.47 -0.12
C GLN A 89 13.91 -13.73 -0.97
N ALA A 90 14.59 -12.75 -0.39
CA ALA A 90 15.70 -12.05 -1.04
C ALA A 90 17.06 -12.72 -0.76
N GLY A 91 17.12 -13.70 0.16
CA GLY A 91 18.37 -14.28 0.64
C GLY A 91 19.18 -13.31 1.52
N ASP A 92 18.52 -12.31 2.10
CA ASP A 92 19.12 -11.26 2.91
C ASP A 92 19.16 -11.74 4.38
N GLU A 93 20.00 -12.74 4.67
CA GLU A 93 20.08 -13.41 5.99
C GLU A 93 20.45 -12.44 7.13
N GLU A 94 21.27 -11.42 6.85
CA GLU A 94 21.70 -10.42 7.85
C GLU A 94 20.55 -9.51 8.32
N ALA A 95 19.44 -9.45 7.58
CA ALA A 95 18.36 -8.49 7.80
C ALA A 95 17.14 -9.06 8.52
N SER A 96 17.11 -10.37 8.84
CA SER A 96 15.93 -11.00 9.45
C SER A 96 16.03 -10.97 10.98
N PRO A 97 15.34 -10.05 11.69
CA PRO A 97 15.21 -10.14 13.14
C PRO A 97 14.48 -11.45 13.47
N HIS A 98 15.12 -12.34 14.20
CA HIS A 98 14.48 -13.56 14.68
C HIS A 98 13.25 -13.18 15.52
N VAL A 99 12.04 -13.42 14.98
CA VAL A 99 10.78 -13.22 15.70
C VAL A 99 10.45 -14.52 16.43
N PRO A 100 10.56 -14.60 17.77
CA PRO A 100 10.26 -15.81 18.52
C PRO A 100 8.76 -16.16 18.40
N GLY A 101 8.45 -17.44 18.20
CA GLY A 101 7.06 -17.94 18.13
C GLY A 101 6.42 -17.93 16.73
N ARG A 102 7.23 -17.83 15.68
CA ARG A 102 6.75 -18.07 14.31
C ARG A 102 6.60 -19.58 14.11
N ASP A 103 5.37 -20.06 13.99
CA ASP A 103 5.12 -21.45 13.58
C ASP A 103 5.76 -21.68 12.20
N GLU A 104 6.35 -22.87 11.97
CA GLU A 104 6.96 -23.33 10.70
C GLU A 104 5.93 -23.49 9.56
N HIS A 105 4.89 -22.67 9.53
CA HIS A 105 3.89 -22.66 8.48
C HIS A 105 4.54 -22.20 7.17
N ASP A 106 4.71 -23.19 6.29
CA ASP A 106 4.76 -23.15 4.84
C ASP A 106 4.86 -21.71 4.29
N HIS A 107 6.06 -21.14 4.38
CA HIS A 107 6.39 -19.82 3.84
C HIS A 107 6.31 -19.77 2.32
N ASP A 108 5.93 -20.88 1.68
CA ASP A 108 6.21 -21.09 0.28
C ASP A 108 5.52 -20.05 -0.59
N HIS A 109 4.28 -19.61 -0.31
CA HIS A 109 3.72 -18.46 -1.02
C HIS A 109 2.61 -17.74 -0.24
N ASP A 110 2.98 -16.77 0.61
CA ASP A 110 1.96 -15.89 1.21
C ASP A 110 1.27 -15.04 0.11
N PRO A 111 -0.05 -15.24 -0.15
CA PRO A 111 -0.73 -14.65 -1.31
C PRO A 111 -0.71 -13.12 -1.33
N TRP A 112 -0.53 -12.46 -0.17
CA TRP A 112 -0.50 -10.99 -0.11
C TRP A 112 0.58 -10.39 -1.00
N MET A 113 1.73 -11.06 -1.18
CA MET A 113 2.83 -10.53 -2.00
C MET A 113 2.43 -10.40 -3.46
N THR A 114 1.85 -11.45 -4.03
CA THR A 114 1.35 -11.43 -5.40
C THR A 114 0.21 -10.43 -5.54
N TRP A 115 -0.72 -10.40 -4.58
CA TRP A 115 -1.87 -9.51 -4.61
C TRP A 115 -1.50 -8.03 -4.45
N ILE A 116 -0.52 -7.67 -3.62
CA ILE A 116 -0.14 -6.27 -3.41
C ILE A 116 0.62 -5.70 -4.62
N VAL A 117 1.42 -6.51 -5.31
CA VAL A 117 2.07 -6.11 -6.57
C VAL A 117 1.00 -5.81 -7.62
N ALA A 118 0.05 -6.74 -7.80
CA ALA A 118 -1.05 -6.57 -8.75
C ALA A 118 -1.93 -5.35 -8.38
N TYR A 119 -2.20 -5.13 -7.09
CA TYR A 119 -2.94 -3.98 -6.58
C TYR A 119 -2.27 -2.65 -6.96
N HIS A 120 -0.97 -2.48 -6.69
CA HIS A 120 -0.27 -1.25 -7.04
C HIS A 120 -0.19 -1.04 -8.54
N ALA A 121 0.07 -2.11 -9.30
CA ALA A 121 0.15 -2.03 -10.76
C ALA A 121 -1.20 -1.61 -11.37
N LEU A 122 -2.30 -2.21 -10.89
CA LEU A 122 -3.64 -1.86 -11.35
C LEU A 122 -4.05 -0.46 -10.90
N MET A 123 -3.75 -0.05 -9.67
CA MET A 123 -3.99 1.32 -9.21
C MET A 123 -3.24 2.37 -10.06
N ARG A 124 -1.99 2.11 -10.47
CA ARG A 124 -1.26 3.01 -11.39
C ARG A 124 -2.00 3.15 -12.72
N ALA A 125 -2.42 2.04 -13.32
CA ALA A 125 -3.18 2.07 -14.57
C ALA A 125 -4.50 2.86 -14.42
N VAL A 126 -5.26 2.60 -13.35
CA VAL A 126 -6.51 3.29 -13.02
C VAL A 126 -6.31 4.79 -12.87
N LEU A 127 -5.25 5.24 -12.19
CA LEU A 127 -4.94 6.66 -12.03
C LEU A 127 -4.57 7.34 -13.35
N VAL A 128 -3.86 6.65 -14.25
CA VAL A 128 -3.57 7.15 -15.60
C VAL A 128 -4.87 7.33 -16.39
N ILE A 129 -5.77 6.35 -16.36
CA ILE A 129 -7.08 6.43 -17.01
C ILE A 129 -7.89 7.58 -16.44
N LYS A 130 -8.00 7.69 -15.11
CA LYS A 130 -8.78 8.73 -14.45
C LYS A 130 -8.28 10.12 -14.80
N ARG A 131 -6.96 10.33 -14.85
CA ARG A 131 -6.35 11.62 -15.23
C ARG A 131 -6.68 12.01 -16.68
N LYS A 132 -6.73 11.04 -17.59
CA LYS A 132 -7.12 11.27 -18.99
C LYS A 132 -8.62 11.53 -19.12
N ALA A 133 -9.45 10.71 -18.46
CA ALA A 133 -10.90 10.82 -18.48
C ALA A 133 -11.40 12.13 -17.86
N GLY A 134 -10.80 12.61 -16.76
CA GLY A 134 -11.16 13.90 -16.17
C GLY A 134 -10.97 15.11 -17.10
N ARG A 135 -10.20 14.96 -18.18
CA ARG A 135 -10.03 15.97 -19.23
C ARG A 135 -11.00 15.81 -20.41
N ALA A 136 -11.58 14.63 -20.57
CA ALA A 136 -12.47 14.30 -21.67
C ALA A 136 -13.92 14.16 -21.15
N ARG A 137 -14.82 15.04 -21.58
CA ARG A 137 -16.24 14.98 -21.17
C ARG A 137 -16.94 13.67 -21.59
N HIS A 138 -16.40 12.94 -22.56
CA HIS A 138 -16.94 11.68 -23.08
C HIS A 138 -15.83 10.68 -23.35
N SER A 139 -16.10 9.39 -23.12
CA SER A 139 -15.19 8.30 -23.49
C SER A 139 -15.47 7.89 -24.93
N SER A 140 -14.47 7.94 -25.79
CA SER A 140 -14.56 7.37 -27.14
C SER A 140 -14.03 5.93 -27.13
N ALA A 141 -14.46 5.12 -28.11
CA ALA A 141 -13.93 3.75 -28.26
C ALA A 141 -12.38 3.73 -28.34
N ALA A 142 -11.79 4.74 -29.00
CA ALA A 142 -10.33 4.89 -29.06
C ALA A 142 -9.70 5.16 -27.68
N SER A 143 -10.33 5.96 -26.82
CA SER A 143 -9.82 6.21 -25.47
C SER A 143 -9.93 4.98 -24.58
N VAL A 144 -11.00 4.20 -24.74
CA VAL A 144 -11.18 2.90 -24.06
C VAL A 144 -10.10 1.91 -24.49
N ALA A 145 -9.87 1.76 -25.79
CA ALA A 145 -8.82 0.87 -26.31
C ALA A 145 -7.42 1.24 -25.78
N GLN A 146 -7.11 2.54 -25.73
CA GLN A 146 -5.84 3.02 -25.16
C GLN A 146 -5.74 2.76 -23.65
N ALA A 147 -6.84 2.88 -22.91
CA ALA A 147 -6.91 2.57 -21.49
C ALA A 147 -6.63 1.07 -21.23
N LEU A 148 -7.26 0.19 -22.02
CA LEU A 148 -7.03 -1.26 -21.95
C LEU A 148 -5.58 -1.63 -22.27
N ALA A 149 -4.98 -1.04 -23.31
CA ALA A 149 -3.57 -1.23 -23.62
C ALA A 149 -2.67 -0.79 -22.46
N THR A 150 -2.97 0.34 -21.81
CA THR A 150 -2.23 0.83 -20.65
C THR A 150 -2.31 -0.16 -19.47
N ILE A 151 -3.50 -0.69 -19.18
CA ILE A 151 -3.71 -1.70 -18.12
C ILE A 151 -2.88 -2.93 -18.41
N ARG A 152 -2.97 -3.49 -19.62
CA ARG A 152 -2.27 -4.71 -20.01
C ARG A 152 -0.75 -4.55 -19.85
N THR A 153 -0.19 -3.45 -20.32
CA THR A 153 1.25 -3.18 -20.20
C THR A 153 1.69 -2.94 -18.76
N THR A 154 0.87 -2.25 -17.95
CA THR A 154 1.27 -1.84 -16.59
C THR A 154 1.06 -2.93 -15.55
N SER A 155 -0.01 -3.71 -15.69
CA SER A 155 -0.47 -4.69 -14.69
C SER A 155 -0.36 -6.14 -15.14
N GLY A 156 -0.19 -6.39 -16.44
CA GLY A 156 -0.28 -7.74 -17.00
C GLY A 156 -1.71 -8.31 -17.04
N LEU A 157 -2.70 -7.60 -16.51
CA LEU A 157 -4.08 -8.06 -16.44
C LEU A 157 -4.82 -7.80 -17.75
N SER A 158 -5.65 -8.77 -18.15
CA SER A 158 -6.61 -8.61 -19.24
C SER A 158 -7.95 -8.20 -18.64
N LEU A 159 -8.32 -6.93 -18.84
CA LEU A 159 -9.59 -6.35 -18.38
C LEU A 159 -10.42 -5.93 -19.60
N ASP A 160 -11.72 -5.73 -19.40
CA ASP A 160 -12.66 -5.39 -20.46
C ASP A 160 -13.11 -3.91 -20.41
N GLU A 161 -13.94 -3.51 -21.37
CA GLU A 161 -14.51 -2.16 -21.43
C GLU A 161 -15.33 -1.80 -20.19
N SER A 162 -15.99 -2.79 -19.56
CA SER A 162 -16.79 -2.56 -18.35
C SER A 162 -15.91 -2.07 -17.19
N PHE A 163 -14.69 -2.59 -17.07
CA PHE A 163 -13.71 -2.11 -16.10
C PHE A 163 -13.34 -0.64 -16.34
N VAL A 164 -13.08 -0.25 -17.60
CA VAL A 164 -12.75 1.15 -17.95
C VAL A 164 -13.91 2.07 -17.58
N HIS A 165 -15.15 1.66 -17.88
CA HIS A 165 -16.34 2.41 -17.50
C HIS A 165 -16.45 2.57 -15.97
N ALA A 166 -16.21 1.50 -15.20
CA ALA A 166 -16.21 1.54 -13.74
C ALA A 166 -15.09 2.43 -13.17
N VAL A 167 -13.93 2.53 -13.83
CA VAL A 167 -12.87 3.47 -13.42
C VAL A 167 -13.31 4.93 -13.59
N ILE A 168 -14.02 5.22 -14.68
CA ILE A 168 -14.51 6.56 -14.98
C ILE A 168 -15.65 6.93 -14.04
N HIS A 169 -16.55 5.99 -13.76
CA HIS A 169 -17.72 6.13 -12.88
C HIS A 169 -17.65 5.13 -11.71
N PRO A 170 -16.75 5.33 -10.73
CA PRO A 170 -16.54 4.35 -9.68
C PRO A 170 -17.77 4.22 -8.77
N PRO A 171 -18.14 2.99 -8.38
CA PRO A 171 -19.23 2.77 -7.44
C PRO A 171 -18.94 3.49 -6.12
N ALA A 172 -19.92 4.25 -5.64
CA ALA A 172 -19.81 5.12 -4.46
C ALA A 172 -18.62 6.12 -4.50
N GLY A 173 -18.10 6.44 -5.69
CA GLY A 173 -16.92 7.31 -5.84
C GLY A 173 -15.59 6.65 -5.46
N ARG A 174 -15.55 5.34 -5.20
CA ARG A 174 -14.38 4.64 -4.62
C ARG A 174 -13.65 3.79 -5.66
N LEU A 175 -12.51 4.28 -6.17
CA LEU A 175 -11.66 3.52 -7.10
C LEU A 175 -11.15 2.20 -6.49
N GLY A 176 -10.94 2.17 -5.17
CA GLY A 176 -10.47 0.96 -4.48
C GLY A 176 -11.43 -0.23 -4.64
N ILE A 177 -12.74 0.01 -4.73
CA ILE A 177 -13.73 -1.05 -4.96
C ILE A 177 -13.52 -1.66 -6.36
N VAL A 178 -13.36 -0.82 -7.38
CA VAL A 178 -13.13 -1.25 -8.77
C VAL A 178 -11.88 -2.12 -8.88
N VAL A 179 -10.79 -1.69 -8.25
CA VAL A 179 -9.52 -2.43 -8.25
C VAL A 179 -9.66 -3.77 -7.53
N LEU A 180 -10.23 -3.78 -6.32
CA LEU A 180 -10.40 -5.02 -5.54
C LEU A 180 -11.31 -6.03 -6.24
N THR A 181 -12.39 -5.58 -6.89
CA THR A 181 -13.27 -6.45 -7.69
C THR A 181 -12.54 -7.04 -8.89
N ALA A 182 -11.72 -6.25 -9.59
CA ALA A 182 -10.95 -6.78 -10.72
C ALA A 182 -9.89 -7.80 -10.27
N LEU A 183 -9.21 -7.56 -9.14
CA LEU A 183 -8.29 -8.53 -8.55
C LEU A 183 -9.01 -9.79 -8.10
N ALA A 184 -10.20 -9.67 -7.52
CA ALA A 184 -11.03 -10.81 -7.10
C ALA A 184 -11.35 -11.73 -8.28
N THR A 185 -11.79 -11.15 -9.41
CA THR A 185 -12.01 -11.90 -10.64
C THR A 185 -10.72 -12.56 -11.14
N HIS A 186 -9.60 -11.82 -11.13
CA HIS A 186 -8.32 -12.34 -11.64
C HIS A 186 -7.77 -13.51 -10.80
N PHE A 187 -7.80 -13.39 -9.48
CA PHE A 187 -7.27 -14.39 -8.55
C PHE A 187 -8.32 -15.42 -8.11
N GLN A 188 -9.55 -15.31 -8.61
CA GLN A 188 -10.68 -16.21 -8.30
C GLN A 188 -10.96 -16.35 -6.80
N VAL A 189 -10.77 -15.27 -6.05
CA VAL A 189 -11.06 -15.18 -4.60
C VAL A 189 -11.99 -14.00 -4.31
N PRO A 190 -12.79 -14.03 -3.23
CA PRO A 190 -13.64 -12.90 -2.87
C PRO A 190 -12.84 -11.59 -2.68
N ALA A 191 -13.37 -10.48 -3.18
CA ALA A 191 -12.74 -9.15 -3.01
C ALA A 191 -12.50 -8.78 -1.54
N MET A 192 -13.38 -9.24 -0.65
CA MET A 192 -13.24 -9.07 0.80
C MET A 192 -12.02 -9.80 1.35
N GLU A 193 -11.71 -10.99 0.85
CA GLU A 193 -10.55 -11.78 1.26
C GLU A 193 -9.25 -11.08 0.85
N ILE A 194 -9.17 -10.62 -0.40
CA ILE A 194 -8.04 -9.80 -0.87
C ILE A 194 -7.91 -8.56 0.00
N SER A 195 -9.01 -7.85 0.27
CA SER A 195 -8.96 -6.63 1.08
C SER A 195 -8.49 -6.89 2.51
N ARG A 196 -8.94 -7.97 3.15
CA ARG A 196 -8.54 -8.33 4.52
C ARG A 196 -7.09 -8.76 4.59
N THR A 197 -6.62 -9.47 3.57
CA THR A 197 -5.24 -9.94 3.46
C THR A 197 -4.28 -8.78 3.18
N LEU A 198 -4.65 -7.86 2.28
CA LEU A 198 -3.82 -6.70 1.95
C LEU A 198 -3.84 -5.62 3.02
N PHE A 199 -4.99 -5.41 3.67
CA PHE A 199 -5.23 -4.34 4.63
C PHE A 199 -5.86 -4.88 5.93
N PRO A 200 -5.17 -5.80 6.64
CA PRO A 200 -5.67 -6.31 7.91
C PRO A 200 -5.85 -5.16 8.91
N PRO A 201 -6.95 -5.15 9.68
CA PRO A 201 -7.21 -4.07 10.63
C PRO A 201 -6.09 -3.99 11.69
N ARG A 202 -5.67 -2.76 12.03
CA ARG A 202 -4.59 -2.48 12.99
C ARG A 202 -4.80 -3.15 14.35
N ARG A 203 -6.05 -3.21 14.81
CA ARG A 203 -6.43 -3.83 16.08
C ARG A 203 -7.39 -4.97 15.79
N PRO A 204 -7.16 -6.19 16.33
CA PRO A 204 -8.23 -7.17 16.41
C PRO A 204 -9.39 -6.54 17.20
N PRO A 205 -10.65 -6.84 16.83
CA PRO A 205 -11.79 -6.33 17.58
C PRO A 205 -11.63 -6.73 19.06
N PRO A 206 -11.90 -5.83 20.02
CA PRO A 206 -11.68 -6.10 21.45
C PRO A 206 -12.52 -7.26 21.99
N TYR A 207 -13.48 -7.74 21.19
CA TYR A 207 -14.30 -8.91 21.47
C TYR A 207 -14.32 -9.78 20.21
N GLU A 208 -13.52 -10.84 20.20
CA GLU A 208 -13.80 -12.03 19.40
C GLU A 208 -14.59 -12.96 20.33
N LEU A 209 -15.91 -13.07 20.08
CA LEU A 209 -16.82 -13.98 20.78
C LEU A 209 -16.77 -15.36 20.13
#